data_AF-A0A7S0XUE8-F1
#
_entry.id   AF-A0A7S0XUE8-F1
#
_cell.length_a   1.000
_cell.length_b   1.000
_cell.length_c   1.000
_cell.angle_alpha   90.00
_cell.angle_beta   90.00
_cell.angle_gamma   90.00
#
_symmetry.space_group_name_H-M   'P 1'
#
loop_
_entity.id
_entity.type
_entity.pdbx_description
1 polymer ?
#
loop_
_entity_poly.entity_id
_entity_poly.type
_entity_poly.pdbx_seq_one_letter_code
_entity_poly.pdbx_strand_id
1 'polypeptide(L)'
;SSVTSPAKLCWTMVSSSRWPGFAVAAGVMVLLAVTGAGSFGRETGAGATKGFQGMAGARLRAGRGGALEMLAANGTEAAGNSSATGGSGPEAKVAFADAHPNQATKIHLEHKMEREEKLRDEYKEKREEAIEALAETNRAQNAIVLILLVIVFITVAFEKIASYISENVDEFSKPVVVVLFKELTVLGFIALLVFMAVKTGLPSQISEEVFGTPSELIEMFDETHILLFFIVILFVAMVGINIWVFAGVCAEWDRWDLIAVDAEKQGKSLEELCSIQYGFPATTLPAEIKAFFVMRHAFMRPALRSAARLDVGVRFSEYLKECTSHLFEELVEVQPETWWTVLVLLGFARLYMVVTHPDMQLAMFLAIGVCLLGVGIVCRNKMLGVYMQLVRPGYRNDDLPYYQWKHLRDTEAERAP
;
A
#
# COMPACT_ATOMS: atom_id res chain seq x y z
N SER A 1 11.00 26.54 27.82
CA SER A 1 11.30 25.30 28.56
C SER A 1 10.18 24.31 28.29
N SER A 2 10.55 23.15 27.73
CA SER A 2 9.72 22.30 26.87
C SER A 2 8.55 21.63 27.57
N VAL A 3 7.33 22.08 27.26
CA VAL A 3 6.11 21.31 27.38
C VAL A 3 6.26 20.11 26.45
N THR A 4 6.52 18.93 26.99
CA THR A 4 6.43 17.68 26.23
C THR A 4 4.97 17.48 25.85
N SER A 5 4.67 17.63 24.55
CA SER A 5 3.31 17.47 24.02
C SER A 5 2.76 16.08 24.33
N PRO A 6 1.55 15.96 24.90
CA PRO A 6 0.81 14.71 25.11
C PRO A 6 0.70 13.82 23.86
N ALA A 7 0.80 14.41 22.67
CA ALA A 7 0.86 13.70 21.39
C ALA A 7 2.02 12.67 21.35
N LYS A 8 3.17 12.98 21.96
CA LYS A 8 4.31 12.06 22.02
C LYS A 8 4.10 10.87 22.96
N LEU A 9 3.26 11.03 23.99
CA LEU A 9 2.88 9.98 24.94
C LEU A 9 1.97 8.94 24.29
N CYS A 10 1.02 9.41 23.47
CA CYS A 10 0.07 8.53 22.85
C CYS A 10 0.69 7.65 21.75
N TRP A 11 1.58 8.22 20.94
CA TRP A 11 2.24 7.48 19.86
C TRP A 11 3.07 6.28 20.37
N THR A 12 3.68 6.39 21.56
CA THR A 12 4.46 5.29 22.15
C THR A 12 3.61 4.10 22.59
N MET A 13 2.43 4.33 23.18
CA MET A 13 1.51 3.23 23.56
C MET A 13 0.91 2.55 22.32
N VAL A 14 0.63 3.35 21.31
CA VAL A 14 0.13 2.87 20.02
C VAL A 14 1.22 2.04 19.32
N SER A 15 2.49 2.46 19.32
CA SER A 15 3.57 1.73 18.62
C SER A 15 3.98 0.37 19.24
N SER A 16 3.71 0.14 20.54
CA SER A 16 4.11 -1.12 21.21
C SER A 16 3.14 -2.28 20.97
N SER A 17 1.89 -2.00 20.59
CA SER A 17 0.91 -3.01 20.24
C SER A 17 1.07 -3.41 18.77
N ARG A 18 2.00 -4.33 18.47
CA ARG A 18 2.16 -5.07 17.20
C ARG A 18 1.36 -4.45 16.03
N TRP A 19 1.80 -3.32 15.49
CA TRP A 19 1.06 -2.64 14.43
C TRP A 19 1.05 -3.51 13.17
N PRO A 20 -0.10 -4.09 12.76
CA PRO A 20 -0.18 -4.80 11.50
C PRO A 20 0.04 -3.83 10.32
N GLY A 21 -0.16 -2.53 10.50
CA GLY A 21 0.04 -1.50 9.48
C GLY A 21 1.45 -1.44 8.90
N PHE A 22 2.52 -1.67 9.69
CA PHE A 22 3.89 -1.72 9.15
C PHE A 22 4.15 -3.02 8.36
N ALA A 23 3.55 -4.14 8.80
CA ALA A 23 3.61 -5.40 8.07
C ALA A 23 2.75 -5.38 6.80
N VAL A 24 1.66 -4.61 6.78
CA VAL A 24 0.80 -4.38 5.61
C VAL A 24 1.44 -3.38 4.66
N ALA A 25 2.04 -2.28 5.14
CA ALA A 25 2.77 -1.35 4.29
C ALA A 25 4.05 -1.98 3.69
N ALA A 26 4.80 -2.74 4.49
CA ALA A 26 5.88 -3.57 3.99
C ALA A 26 5.35 -4.68 3.07
N GLY A 27 4.19 -5.26 3.37
CA GLY A 27 3.52 -6.26 2.55
C GLY A 27 3.05 -5.71 1.21
N VAL A 28 2.57 -4.46 1.15
CA VAL A 28 2.14 -3.75 -0.07
C VAL A 28 3.36 -3.28 -0.86
N MET A 29 4.42 -2.79 -0.21
CA MET A 29 5.69 -2.47 -0.87
C MET A 29 6.35 -3.73 -1.44
N VAL A 30 6.32 -4.84 -0.70
CA VAL A 30 6.77 -6.16 -1.18
C VAL A 30 5.84 -6.66 -2.27
N LEU A 31 4.52 -6.50 -2.16
CA LEU A 31 3.57 -6.91 -3.19
C LEU A 31 3.78 -6.10 -4.47
N LEU A 32 3.98 -4.78 -4.40
CA LEU A 32 4.27 -3.91 -5.54
C LEU A 32 5.65 -4.21 -6.14
N ALA A 33 6.65 -4.53 -5.31
CA ALA A 33 7.95 -4.99 -5.78
C ALA A 33 7.88 -6.40 -6.40
N VAL A 34 7.03 -7.29 -5.88
CA VAL A 34 6.85 -8.67 -6.35
C VAL A 34 5.91 -8.76 -7.55
N THR A 35 4.90 -7.90 -7.69
CA THR A 35 4.08 -7.80 -8.90
C THR A 35 4.82 -7.03 -9.99
N GLY A 36 5.62 -6.02 -9.62
CA GLY A 36 6.54 -5.33 -10.53
C GLY A 36 7.70 -6.21 -11.02
N ALA A 37 8.22 -7.12 -10.18
CA ALA A 37 9.27 -8.07 -10.57
C ALA A 37 8.75 -9.42 -11.08
N GLY A 38 7.52 -9.79 -10.75
CA GLY A 38 6.93 -11.10 -11.04
C GLY A 38 6.52 -11.31 -12.49
N SER A 39 6.39 -10.23 -13.26
CA SER A 39 6.25 -10.30 -14.72
C SER A 39 7.60 -10.42 -15.45
N PHE A 40 8.73 -10.42 -14.72
CA PHE A 40 10.06 -10.15 -15.28
C PHE A 40 11.11 -11.24 -15.05
N GLY A 41 10.71 -12.45 -14.66
CA GLY A 41 11.68 -13.46 -14.25
C GLY A 41 11.23 -14.91 -14.42
N ARG A 42 10.91 -15.33 -15.64
CA ARG A 42 10.88 -16.77 -15.96
C ARG A 42 11.17 -17.04 -17.43
N GLU A 43 12.43 -16.92 -17.83
CA GLU A 43 13.09 -17.87 -18.75
C GLU A 43 14.55 -17.46 -19.03
N THR A 44 15.48 -17.90 -18.18
CA THR A 44 16.86 -18.14 -18.63
C THR A 44 17.42 -19.33 -17.85
N GLY A 45 17.71 -20.45 -18.53
CA GLY A 45 18.63 -21.45 -18.00
C GLY A 45 18.31 -22.93 -18.27
N ALA A 46 18.15 -23.33 -19.53
CA ALA A 46 18.36 -24.73 -19.93
C ALA A 46 19.45 -24.78 -21.00
N GLY A 47 20.69 -25.00 -20.56
CA GLY A 47 21.81 -25.16 -21.48
C GLY A 47 23.15 -25.34 -20.77
N ALA A 48 23.44 -26.56 -20.31
CA ALA A 48 24.75 -27.22 -20.40
C ALA A 48 24.92 -28.31 -19.34
N THR A 49 24.69 -29.57 -19.72
CA THR A 49 25.59 -30.68 -19.36
C THR A 49 25.42 -31.80 -20.39
N LYS A 50 26.42 -31.94 -21.27
CA LYS A 50 26.63 -33.13 -22.10
C LYS A 50 27.44 -34.16 -21.30
N GLY A 51 26.96 -35.41 -21.33
CA GLY A 51 27.81 -36.59 -21.51
C GLY A 51 28.16 -37.40 -20.26
N PHE A 52 27.54 -38.57 -20.10
CA PHE A 52 28.25 -39.86 -19.95
C PHE A 52 27.27 -41.06 -19.89
N GLN A 53 27.57 -42.10 -20.67
CA GLN A 53 27.27 -43.55 -20.53
C GLN A 53 25.82 -44.02 -20.21
N GLY A 54 25.21 -45.00 -20.88
CA GLY A 54 25.75 -46.21 -21.51
C GLY A 54 25.32 -47.45 -20.72
N MET A 55 24.49 -48.31 -21.35
CA MET A 55 24.15 -49.72 -21.00
C MET A 55 23.32 -50.04 -19.73
N ALA A 56 22.09 -50.52 -19.97
CA ALA A 56 21.47 -51.78 -19.49
C ALA A 56 19.96 -51.66 -19.76
N GLY A 57 19.21 -52.60 -20.35
CA GLY A 57 19.37 -54.04 -20.31
C GLY A 57 18.11 -54.68 -19.71
N ALA A 58 17.13 -54.96 -20.57
CA ALA A 58 16.23 -56.12 -20.53
C ALA A 58 15.08 -56.26 -19.49
N ARG A 59 13.88 -56.48 -20.09
CA ARG A 59 13.00 -57.68 -19.98
C ARG A 59 11.87 -57.78 -18.94
N LEU A 60 10.76 -58.30 -19.51
CA LEU A 60 9.64 -59.13 -18.98
C LEU A 60 8.47 -58.37 -18.33
N ARG A 61 7.24 -58.35 -18.89
CA ARG A 61 6.26 -59.37 -19.36
C ARG A 61 5.33 -59.86 -18.24
N ALA A 62 4.04 -59.97 -18.62
CA ALA A 62 2.85 -60.49 -17.90
C ALA A 62 2.15 -59.44 -17.02
N GLY A 63 0.82 -59.29 -17.02
CA GLY A 63 -0.29 -60.06 -17.60
C GLY A 63 -1.53 -59.82 -16.71
N ARG A 64 -2.74 -60.05 -17.28
CA ARG A 64 -4.11 -59.86 -16.70
C ARG A 64 -4.59 -58.40 -16.68
N GLY A 65 -5.79 -58.05 -17.14
CA GLY A 65 -6.94 -58.84 -17.57
C GLY A 65 -8.22 -58.21 -17.01
N GLY A 66 -9.27 -58.10 -17.83
CA GLY A 66 -10.64 -57.71 -17.45
C GLY A 66 -10.98 -56.26 -17.84
N ALA A 67 -11.61 -55.95 -18.98
CA ALA A 67 -12.92 -56.37 -19.54
C ALA A 67 -14.09 -55.49 -19.06
N LEU A 68 -14.57 -54.66 -19.99
CA LEU A 68 -15.92 -54.08 -20.20
C LEU A 68 -15.74 -53.15 -21.42
N GLU A 69 -15.92 -53.55 -22.69
CA GLU A 69 -17.17 -53.95 -23.37
C GLU A 69 -18.38 -53.19 -22.78
N MET A 70 -19.23 -52.47 -23.51
CA MET A 70 -19.73 -52.68 -24.86
C MET A 70 -20.63 -51.49 -25.27
N LEU A 71 -20.80 -51.27 -26.58
CA LEU A 71 -21.87 -50.53 -27.31
C LEU A 71 -21.63 -49.04 -27.61
N ALA A 72 -21.66 -48.54 -28.86
CA ALA A 72 -21.95 -49.10 -30.19
C ALA A 72 -21.16 -48.26 -31.22
N ALA A 73 -20.45 -48.79 -32.23
CA ALA A 73 -20.82 -49.68 -33.34
C ALA A 73 -21.84 -49.09 -34.33
N ASN A 74 -21.30 -48.72 -35.49
CA ASN A 74 -21.85 -48.79 -36.85
C ASN A 74 -23.06 -47.92 -37.24
N GLY A 75 -22.74 -46.93 -38.07
CA GLY A 75 -23.54 -46.50 -39.22
C GLY A 75 -22.62 -46.22 -40.40
N THR A 76 -22.30 -47.26 -41.17
CA THR A 76 -21.66 -47.20 -42.49
C THR A 76 -22.71 -46.88 -43.55
N GLU A 77 -22.64 -45.70 -44.16
CA GLU A 77 -23.07 -45.42 -45.54
C GLU A 77 -22.04 -44.41 -46.10
N ALA A 78 -21.12 -44.79 -46.99
CA ALA A 78 -21.36 -45.03 -48.41
C ALA A 78 -21.97 -43.82 -49.16
N ALA A 79 -21.24 -42.72 -49.20
CA ALA A 79 -21.29 -41.75 -50.30
C ALA A 79 -19.92 -41.06 -50.33
N GLY A 80 -19.10 -41.28 -51.34
CA GLY A 80 -19.33 -40.68 -52.64
C GLY A 80 -18.26 -39.63 -52.83
N ASN A 81 -17.03 -40.11 -53.02
CA ASN A 81 -15.86 -39.32 -53.37
C ASN A 81 -16.16 -38.68 -54.74
N SER A 82 -16.68 -37.47 -54.73
CA SER A 82 -16.89 -36.64 -55.92
C SER A 82 -16.11 -35.36 -55.72
N SER A 83 -14.94 -35.35 -56.35
CA SER A 83 -14.18 -34.15 -56.66
C SER A 83 -15.04 -33.25 -57.55
N ALA A 84 -15.90 -32.44 -56.94
CA ALA A 84 -16.56 -31.32 -57.59
C ALA A 84 -15.66 -30.09 -57.42
N THR A 85 -14.68 -29.95 -58.29
CA THR A 85 -14.16 -28.65 -58.72
C THR A 85 -15.28 -27.92 -59.46
N GLY A 86 -16.33 -27.52 -58.73
CA GLY A 86 -17.47 -26.78 -59.23
C GLY A 86 -17.35 -25.33 -58.78
N GLY A 87 -17.40 -24.41 -59.75
CA GLY A 87 -17.12 -22.99 -59.57
C GLY A 87 -17.74 -22.41 -58.29
N SER A 88 -16.87 -22.04 -57.35
CA SER A 88 -17.20 -21.25 -56.17
C SER A 88 -17.42 -19.78 -56.54
N GLY A 89 -18.16 -19.55 -57.62
CA GLY A 89 -18.63 -18.24 -58.02
C GLY A 89 -19.62 -17.70 -56.98
N PRO A 90 -19.72 -16.36 -56.82
CA PRO A 90 -20.64 -15.73 -55.88
C PRO A 90 -22.08 -16.20 -56.04
N GLU A 91 -22.49 -16.61 -57.24
CA GLU A 91 -23.84 -17.12 -57.54
C GLU A 91 -24.20 -18.42 -56.78
N ALA A 92 -23.26 -19.35 -56.60
CA ALA A 92 -23.52 -20.59 -55.87
C ALA A 92 -23.69 -20.34 -54.35
N LYS A 93 -23.03 -19.30 -53.81
CA LYS A 93 -23.16 -18.90 -52.41
C LYS A 93 -24.49 -18.22 -52.14
N VAL A 94 -25.00 -17.44 -53.11
CA VAL A 94 -26.32 -16.79 -53.02
C VAL A 94 -27.44 -17.84 -53.05
N ALA A 95 -27.36 -18.80 -53.98
CA ALA A 95 -28.37 -19.87 -54.06
C ALA A 95 -28.43 -20.75 -52.78
N PHE A 96 -27.28 -21.01 -52.14
CA PHE A 96 -27.23 -21.71 -50.86
C PHE A 96 -27.84 -20.90 -49.72
N ALA A 97 -27.60 -19.58 -49.69
CA ALA A 97 -28.14 -18.68 -48.68
C ALA A 97 -29.68 -18.58 -48.76
N ASP A 98 -30.23 -18.55 -49.97
CA ASP A 98 -31.68 -18.53 -50.19
C ASP A 98 -32.35 -19.85 -49.80
N ALA A 99 -31.68 -20.99 -50.05
CA ALA A 99 -32.20 -22.31 -49.71
C ALA A 99 -32.16 -22.63 -48.20
N HIS A 100 -31.20 -22.06 -47.46
CA HIS A 100 -30.99 -22.36 -46.03
C HIS A 100 -30.70 -21.10 -45.21
N PRO A 101 -31.68 -20.20 -45.03
CA PRO A 101 -31.46 -18.90 -44.41
C PRO A 101 -30.88 -19.01 -43.00
N ASN A 102 -31.39 -19.92 -42.17
CA ASN A 102 -30.91 -20.10 -40.79
C ASN A 102 -29.47 -20.64 -40.71
N GLN A 103 -29.06 -21.50 -41.66
CA GLN A 103 -27.67 -21.99 -41.70
C GLN A 103 -26.73 -20.91 -42.25
N ALA A 104 -27.18 -20.13 -43.23
CA ALA A 104 -26.41 -19.02 -43.77
C ALA A 104 -26.11 -17.94 -42.71
N THR A 105 -27.09 -17.58 -41.86
CA THR A 105 -26.84 -16.65 -40.75
C THR A 105 -25.86 -17.21 -39.74
N LYS A 106 -25.98 -18.49 -39.40
CA LYS A 106 -25.07 -19.16 -38.45
C LYS A 106 -23.63 -19.16 -38.97
N ILE A 107 -23.43 -19.54 -40.23
CA ILE A 107 -22.11 -19.52 -40.89
C ILE A 107 -21.55 -18.09 -40.93
N HIS A 108 -22.37 -17.09 -41.25
CA HIS A 108 -21.93 -15.69 -41.26
C HIS A 108 -21.49 -15.20 -39.87
N LEU A 109 -22.24 -15.54 -38.81
CA LEU A 109 -21.92 -15.20 -37.42
C LEU A 109 -20.63 -15.89 -36.95
N GLU A 110 -20.44 -17.17 -37.27
CA GLU A 110 -19.22 -17.91 -36.93
C GLU A 110 -17.99 -17.29 -37.62
N HIS A 111 -18.07 -16.98 -38.91
CA HIS A 111 -16.98 -16.30 -39.62
C HIS A 111 -16.71 -14.89 -39.09
N LYS A 112 -17.74 -14.17 -38.63
CA LYS A 112 -17.56 -12.85 -38.03
C LYS A 112 -16.86 -12.94 -36.68
N MET A 113 -17.26 -13.88 -35.82
CA MET A 113 -16.60 -14.14 -34.53
C MET A 113 -15.14 -14.58 -34.72
N GLU A 114 -14.86 -15.49 -35.66
CA GLU A 114 -13.49 -15.94 -35.93
C GLU A 114 -12.60 -14.78 -36.43
N ARG A 115 -13.16 -13.85 -37.20
CA ARG A 115 -12.44 -12.67 -37.65
C ARG A 115 -12.18 -11.68 -36.51
N GLU A 116 -13.15 -11.48 -35.62
CA GLU A 116 -12.97 -10.62 -34.43
C GLU A 116 -11.96 -11.23 -33.45
N GLU A 117 -11.94 -12.55 -33.28
CA GLU A 117 -10.97 -13.27 -32.45
C GLU A 117 -9.55 -13.17 -33.04
N LYS A 118 -9.37 -13.41 -34.35
CA LYS A 118 -8.06 -13.22 -35.02
C LYS A 118 -7.54 -11.81 -34.91
N LEU A 119 -8.41 -10.81 -35.09
CA LEU A 119 -8.02 -9.40 -34.89
C LEU A 119 -7.58 -9.16 -33.45
N ARG A 120 -8.32 -9.69 -32.46
CA ARG A 120 -7.98 -9.55 -31.05
C ARG A 120 -6.64 -10.20 -30.70
N ASP A 121 -6.34 -11.37 -31.27
CA ASP A 121 -5.08 -12.06 -31.05
C ASP A 121 -3.92 -11.34 -31.74
N GLU A 122 -4.11 -10.83 -32.96
CA GLU A 122 -3.10 -10.00 -33.64
C GLU A 122 -2.80 -8.70 -32.87
N TYR A 123 -3.83 -8.09 -32.26
CA TYR A 123 -3.66 -6.94 -31.37
C TYR A 123 -2.89 -7.31 -30.09
N LYS A 124 -3.14 -8.50 -29.52
CA LYS A 124 -2.40 -8.98 -28.33
C LYS A 124 -0.94 -9.25 -28.65
N GLU A 125 -0.65 -9.88 -29.79
CA GLU A 125 0.72 -10.19 -30.20
C GLU A 125 1.51 -8.91 -30.47
N LYS A 126 0.93 -7.95 -31.23
CA LYS A 126 1.55 -6.63 -31.43
C LYS A 126 1.73 -5.86 -30.12
N ARG A 127 0.82 -6.02 -29.17
CA ARG A 127 0.92 -5.43 -27.83
C ARG A 127 2.06 -6.07 -27.04
N GLU A 128 2.19 -7.39 -27.05
CA GLU A 128 3.27 -8.09 -26.36
C GLU A 128 4.64 -7.73 -26.97
N GLU A 129 4.75 -7.67 -28.31
CA GLU A 129 5.96 -7.20 -29.00
C GLU A 129 6.27 -5.72 -28.70
N ALA A 130 5.26 -4.84 -28.67
CA ALA A 130 5.44 -3.44 -28.32
C ALA A 130 5.85 -3.26 -26.86
N ILE A 131 5.24 -4.02 -25.93
CA ILE A 131 5.62 -4.02 -24.51
C ILE A 131 7.03 -4.56 -24.35
N GLU A 132 7.44 -5.61 -25.07
CA GLU A 132 8.79 -6.17 -24.99
C GLU A 132 9.84 -5.19 -25.54
N ALA A 133 9.54 -4.52 -26.67
CA ALA A 133 10.38 -3.47 -27.24
C ALA A 133 10.43 -2.19 -26.38
N LEU A 134 9.33 -1.84 -25.70
CA LEU A 134 9.25 -0.72 -24.76
C LEU A 134 9.92 -1.05 -23.42
N ALA A 135 9.82 -2.30 -22.98
CA ALA A 135 10.46 -2.83 -21.79
C ALA A 135 12.00 -2.86 -21.94
N GLU A 136 12.51 -3.10 -23.15
CA GLU A 136 13.94 -2.99 -23.46
C GLU A 136 14.43 -1.54 -23.51
N THR A 137 13.55 -0.54 -23.61
CA THR A 137 13.96 0.86 -23.73
C THR A 137 13.69 1.66 -22.45
N ASN A 138 14.78 2.17 -21.86
CA ASN A 138 14.78 3.19 -20.78
C ASN A 138 13.81 4.38 -21.03
N ARG A 139 13.31 4.57 -22.26
CA ARG A 139 12.31 5.58 -22.63
C ARG A 139 10.94 5.36 -21.99
N ALA A 140 10.41 4.13 -21.99
CA ALA A 140 9.06 3.86 -21.47
C ALA A 140 9.00 4.06 -19.95
N GLN A 141 10.01 3.55 -19.23
CA GLN A 141 10.15 3.77 -17.79
C GLN A 141 10.29 5.25 -17.45
N ASN A 142 11.07 6.00 -18.23
CA ASN A 142 11.19 7.45 -18.05
C ASN A 142 9.87 8.20 -18.31
N ALA A 143 9.06 7.73 -19.26
CA ALA A 143 7.75 8.31 -19.53
C ALA A 143 6.77 8.05 -18.37
N ILE A 144 6.72 6.83 -17.84
CA ILE A 144 5.88 6.48 -16.67
C ILE A 144 6.27 7.33 -15.45
N VAL A 145 7.57 7.44 -15.15
CA VAL A 145 8.06 8.27 -14.04
C VAL A 145 7.73 9.75 -14.26
N LEU A 146 7.81 10.24 -15.51
CA LEU A 146 7.42 11.61 -15.84
C LEU A 146 5.92 11.84 -15.63
N ILE A 147 5.07 10.91 -16.08
CA ILE A 147 3.62 10.97 -15.88
C ILE A 147 3.29 10.97 -14.39
N LEU A 148 3.90 10.06 -13.61
CA LEU A 148 3.73 10.02 -12.15
C LEU A 148 4.16 11.33 -11.49
N LEU A 149 5.28 11.92 -11.90
CA LEU A 149 5.76 13.19 -11.37
C LEU A 149 4.78 14.33 -11.68
N VAL A 150 4.23 14.37 -12.90
CA VAL A 150 3.22 15.36 -13.30
C VAL A 150 1.94 15.18 -12.49
N ILE A 151 1.48 13.95 -12.30
CA ILE A 151 0.29 13.66 -11.48
C ILE A 151 0.51 14.15 -10.04
N VAL A 152 1.63 13.77 -9.41
CA VAL A 152 1.96 14.20 -8.03
C VAL A 152 2.08 15.72 -7.94
N PHE A 153 2.69 16.37 -8.94
CA PHE A 153 2.77 17.82 -8.96
C PHE A 153 1.39 18.48 -9.03
N ILE A 154 0.52 17.97 -9.90
CA ILE A 154 -0.85 18.48 -10.05
C ILE A 154 -1.67 18.25 -8.77
N THR A 155 -1.54 17.10 -8.10
CA THR A 155 -2.25 16.84 -6.84
C THR A 155 -1.81 17.78 -5.73
N VAL A 156 -0.50 18.02 -5.58
CA VAL A 156 0.03 18.98 -4.60
C VAL A 156 -0.41 20.40 -4.93
N ALA A 157 -0.38 20.80 -6.20
CA ALA A 157 -0.86 22.11 -6.63
C ALA A 157 -2.35 22.28 -6.32
N PHE A 158 -3.15 21.25 -6.56
CA PHE A 158 -4.57 21.23 -6.26
C PHE A 158 -4.84 21.36 -4.76
N GLU A 159 -4.13 20.62 -3.91
CA GLU A 159 -4.22 20.75 -2.44
C GLU A 159 -3.90 22.17 -2.00
N LYS A 160 -2.81 22.77 -2.52
CA LYS A 160 -2.45 24.16 -2.19
C LYS A 160 -3.51 25.16 -2.64
N ILE A 161 -4.10 24.97 -3.82
CA ILE A 161 -5.20 25.80 -4.32
C ILE A 161 -6.43 25.64 -3.43
N ALA A 162 -6.77 24.41 -3.02
CA ALA A 162 -7.89 24.13 -2.14
C ALA A 162 -7.71 24.79 -0.76
N SER A 163 -6.52 24.69 -0.16
CA SER A 163 -6.19 25.38 1.09
C SER A 163 -6.30 26.89 0.93
N TYR A 164 -5.70 27.45 -0.13
CA TYR A 164 -5.76 28.89 -0.40
C TYR A 164 -7.19 29.39 -0.57
N ILE A 165 -8.04 28.66 -1.30
CA ILE A 165 -9.46 29.01 -1.45
C ILE A 165 -10.18 28.89 -0.10
N SER A 166 -9.92 27.86 0.69
CA SER A 166 -10.57 27.68 2.00
C SER A 166 -10.22 28.77 3.02
N GLU A 167 -9.05 29.40 2.89
CA GLU A 167 -8.60 30.50 3.74
C GLU A 167 -9.16 31.86 3.31
N ASN A 168 -9.47 32.03 2.01
CA ASN A 168 -9.94 33.30 1.45
C ASN A 168 -11.47 33.39 1.30
N VAL A 169 -12.20 32.33 1.66
CA VAL A 169 -13.66 32.25 1.53
C VAL A 169 -14.34 32.52 2.88
N ASP A 170 -15.47 33.22 2.84
CA ASP A 170 -16.26 33.57 4.03
C ASP A 170 -16.58 32.35 4.90
N GLU A 171 -16.61 32.57 6.22
CA GLU A 171 -16.81 31.53 7.25
C GLU A 171 -18.10 30.71 7.05
N PHE A 172 -19.12 31.34 6.44
CA PHE A 172 -20.37 30.69 6.06
C PHE A 172 -20.19 29.63 4.94
N SER A 173 -19.33 29.89 3.96
CA SER A 173 -19.09 29.03 2.79
C SER A 173 -17.94 28.04 2.98
N LYS A 174 -17.08 28.25 3.98
CA LYS A 174 -15.97 27.36 4.33
C LYS A 174 -16.34 25.87 4.47
N PRO A 175 -17.41 25.47 5.20
CA PRO A 175 -17.79 24.06 5.28
C PRO A 175 -18.23 23.47 3.94
N VAL A 176 -18.86 24.26 3.08
CA VAL A 176 -19.27 23.83 1.72
C VAL A 176 -18.05 23.57 0.85
N VAL A 177 -17.07 24.48 0.89
CA VAL A 177 -15.81 24.35 0.14
C VAL A 177 -15.00 23.14 0.60
N VAL A 178 -14.92 22.90 1.91
CA VAL A 178 -14.23 21.73 2.47
C VAL A 178 -14.88 20.43 2.02
N VAL A 179 -16.21 20.32 2.09
CA VAL A 179 -16.94 19.13 1.63
C VAL A 179 -16.76 18.94 0.12
N LEU A 180 -16.88 20.01 -0.67
CA LEU A 180 -16.73 19.96 -2.13
C LEU A 180 -15.33 19.48 -2.53
N PHE A 181 -14.28 20.00 -1.90
CA PHE A 181 -12.92 19.53 -2.16
C PHE A 181 -12.70 18.10 -1.69
N LYS A 182 -13.27 17.70 -0.55
CA LYS A 182 -13.16 16.33 -0.04
C LYS A 182 -13.81 15.32 -0.97
N GLU A 183 -14.96 15.65 -1.56
CA GLU A 183 -15.64 14.78 -2.54
C GLU A 183 -14.96 14.82 -3.92
N LEU A 184 -14.46 15.99 -4.35
CA LEU A 184 -13.79 16.19 -5.64
C LEU A 184 -12.42 15.52 -5.70
N THR A 185 -11.66 15.50 -4.59
CA THR A 185 -10.37 14.80 -4.48
C THR A 185 -10.52 13.29 -4.34
N VAL A 186 -11.58 12.81 -3.67
CA VAL A 186 -11.80 11.38 -3.43
C VAL A 186 -12.11 10.59 -4.70
N LEU A 187 -12.74 11.21 -5.71
CA LEU A 187 -13.27 10.44 -6.84
C LEU A 187 -13.06 11.09 -8.21
N GLY A 188 -13.04 12.42 -8.30
CA GLY A 188 -13.29 13.08 -9.57
C GLY A 188 -12.08 13.71 -10.22
N PHE A 189 -11.19 14.34 -9.47
CA PHE A 189 -10.30 15.34 -10.08
C PHE A 189 -9.28 14.73 -11.06
N ILE A 190 -8.60 13.65 -10.66
CA ILE A 190 -7.65 12.97 -11.54
C ILE A 190 -8.39 12.30 -12.71
N ALA A 191 -9.53 11.65 -12.43
CA ALA A 191 -10.36 11.02 -13.46
C ALA A 191 -10.88 12.04 -14.49
N LEU A 192 -11.31 13.23 -14.04
CA LEU A 192 -11.80 14.33 -14.88
C LEU A 192 -10.67 14.97 -15.67
N LEU A 193 -9.48 15.14 -15.08
CA LEU A 193 -8.31 15.63 -15.79
C LEU A 193 -7.85 14.64 -16.86
N VAL A 194 -7.80 13.35 -16.54
CA VAL A 194 -7.48 12.29 -17.51
C VAL A 194 -8.55 12.23 -18.60
N PHE A 195 -9.83 12.29 -18.24
CA PHE A 195 -10.94 12.33 -19.19
C PHE A 195 -10.90 13.56 -20.10
N MET A 196 -10.63 14.74 -19.53
CA MET A 196 -10.42 15.98 -20.31
C MET A 196 -9.19 15.86 -21.21
N ALA A 197 -8.08 15.31 -20.72
CA ALA A 197 -6.88 15.09 -21.52
C ALA A 197 -7.18 14.18 -22.72
N VAL A 198 -7.84 13.04 -22.51
CA VAL A 198 -8.26 12.13 -23.59
C VAL A 198 -9.19 12.82 -24.58
N LYS A 199 -10.16 13.62 -24.10
CA LYS A 199 -11.09 14.38 -24.98
C LYS A 199 -10.41 15.49 -25.78
N THR A 200 -9.37 16.12 -25.24
CA THR A 200 -8.62 17.18 -25.94
C THR A 200 -7.69 16.64 -27.02
N GLY A 201 -7.41 15.33 -27.05
CA GLY A 201 -6.49 14.71 -28.01
C GLY A 201 -5.02 15.07 -27.81
N LEU A 202 -4.70 15.84 -26.74
CA LEU A 202 -3.32 16.16 -26.37
C LEU A 202 -2.44 14.92 -26.14
N PRO A 203 -2.93 13.86 -25.45
CA PRO A 203 -2.14 12.65 -25.27
C PRO A 203 -1.81 11.98 -26.60
N SER A 204 -2.73 11.97 -27.57
CA SER A 204 -2.50 11.37 -28.88
C SER A 204 -1.36 12.05 -29.64
N GLN A 205 -1.29 13.40 -29.57
CA GLN A 205 -0.22 14.18 -30.20
C GLN A 205 1.14 13.92 -29.53
N ILE A 206 1.18 13.92 -28.20
CA ILE A 206 2.42 13.65 -27.45
C ILE A 206 2.86 12.19 -27.64
N SER A 207 1.92 11.26 -27.72
CA SER A 207 2.18 9.84 -27.94
C SER A 207 2.78 9.60 -29.32
N GLU A 208 2.23 10.23 -30.36
CA GLU A 208 2.76 10.13 -31.71
C GLU A 208 4.19 10.70 -31.81
N GLU A 209 4.50 11.77 -31.07
CA GLU A 209 5.83 12.36 -31.07
C GLU A 209 6.87 11.58 -30.23
N VAL A 210 6.46 10.98 -29.11
CA VAL A 210 7.38 10.26 -28.20
C VAL A 210 7.52 8.78 -28.57
N PHE A 211 6.41 8.13 -28.92
CA PHE A 211 6.32 6.67 -29.15
C PHE A 211 6.10 6.31 -30.62
N GLY A 212 5.73 7.26 -31.48
CA GLY A 212 5.42 6.99 -32.89
C GLY A 212 4.04 6.37 -33.12
N THR A 213 3.25 6.17 -32.06
CA THR A 213 1.91 5.60 -32.12
C THR A 213 0.94 6.40 -31.25
N PRO A 214 -0.29 6.69 -31.71
CA PRO A 214 -1.23 7.55 -30.99
C PRO A 214 -2.01 6.85 -29.85
N SER A 215 -2.00 5.51 -29.79
CA SER A 215 -2.83 4.72 -28.86
C SER A 215 -2.15 4.35 -27.55
N GLU A 216 -0.83 4.18 -27.55
CA GLU A 216 -0.06 3.62 -26.41
C GLU A 216 -0.17 4.47 -25.15
N LEU A 217 -0.04 5.80 -25.26
CA LEU A 217 -0.12 6.67 -24.09
C LEU A 217 -1.49 6.63 -23.42
N ILE A 218 -2.56 6.50 -24.22
CA ILE A 218 -3.94 6.43 -23.71
C ILE A 218 -4.14 5.13 -22.92
N GLU A 219 -3.63 4.01 -23.42
CA GLU A 219 -3.71 2.72 -22.73
C GLU A 219 -2.96 2.75 -21.39
N MET A 220 -1.74 3.30 -21.36
CA MET A 220 -0.97 3.49 -20.12
C MET A 220 -1.69 4.41 -19.11
N PHE A 221 -2.40 5.43 -19.59
CA PHE A 221 -3.21 6.30 -18.73
C PHE A 221 -4.39 5.56 -18.11
N ASP A 222 -5.11 4.74 -18.89
CA ASP A 222 -6.23 3.94 -18.41
C ASP A 222 -5.79 2.92 -17.35
N GLU A 223 -4.67 2.23 -17.58
CA GLU A 223 -4.10 1.30 -16.60
C GLU A 223 -3.65 2.02 -15.33
N THR A 224 -2.94 3.16 -15.46
CA THR A 224 -2.49 3.98 -14.32
C THR A 224 -3.68 4.48 -13.50
N HIS A 225 -4.76 4.89 -14.16
CA HIS A 225 -5.97 5.38 -13.49
C HIS A 225 -6.65 4.27 -12.68
N ILE A 226 -6.83 3.08 -13.26
CA ILE A 226 -7.41 1.92 -12.55
C ILE A 226 -6.53 1.54 -11.35
N LEU A 227 -5.21 1.54 -11.52
CA LEU A 227 -4.27 1.29 -10.44
C LEU A 227 -4.39 2.33 -9.32
N LEU A 228 -4.46 3.62 -9.67
CA LEU A 228 -4.62 4.70 -8.69
C LEU A 228 -5.92 4.55 -7.90
N PHE A 229 -7.02 4.24 -8.59
CA PHE A 229 -8.30 3.96 -7.95
C PHE A 229 -8.21 2.80 -6.96
N PHE A 230 -7.52 1.72 -7.33
CA PHE A 230 -7.30 0.59 -6.44
C PHE A 230 -6.46 0.96 -5.20
N ILE A 231 -5.41 1.76 -5.38
CA ILE A 231 -4.60 2.28 -4.26
C ILE A 231 -5.47 3.10 -3.30
N VAL A 232 -6.34 3.96 -3.81
CA VAL A 232 -7.27 4.75 -2.98
C VAL A 232 -8.23 3.84 -2.21
N ILE A 233 -8.81 2.81 -2.83
CA ILE A 233 -9.67 1.83 -2.15
C ILE A 233 -8.91 1.13 -1.01
N LEU A 234 -7.70 0.64 -1.28
CA LEU A 234 -6.86 -0.01 -0.27
C LEU A 234 -6.51 0.94 0.87
N PHE A 235 -6.21 2.20 0.57
CA PHE A 235 -5.92 3.22 1.57
C PHE A 235 -7.15 3.50 2.44
N VAL A 236 -8.34 3.67 1.87
CA VAL A 236 -9.59 3.87 2.62
C VAL A 236 -9.90 2.67 3.50
N ALA A 237 -9.73 1.45 2.98
CA ALA A 237 -9.90 0.23 3.77
C ALA A 237 -8.91 0.18 4.94
N MET A 238 -7.64 0.53 4.71
CA MET A 238 -6.61 0.59 5.76
C MET A 238 -6.96 1.64 6.83
N VAL A 239 -7.34 2.86 6.44
CA VAL A 239 -7.74 3.91 7.39
C VAL A 239 -8.97 3.47 8.19
N GLY A 240 -9.95 2.85 7.53
CA GLY A 240 -11.14 2.29 8.20
C GLY A 240 -10.80 1.24 9.26
N ILE A 241 -9.88 0.32 8.96
CA ILE A 241 -9.37 -0.66 9.93
C ILE A 241 -8.67 0.04 11.10
N ASN A 242 -7.84 1.06 10.83
CA ASN A 242 -7.17 1.81 11.89
C ASN A 242 -8.16 2.55 12.81
N ILE A 243 -9.20 3.18 12.26
CA ILE A 243 -10.27 3.83 13.04
C ILE A 243 -10.99 2.81 13.91
N TRP A 244 -11.28 1.61 13.37
CA TRP A 244 -11.93 0.54 14.13
C TRP A 244 -11.07 0.07 15.31
N VAL A 245 -9.76 -0.17 15.07
CA VAL A 245 -8.81 -0.51 16.15
C VAL A 245 -8.71 0.62 17.18
N PHE A 246 -8.64 1.86 16.72
CA PHE A 246 -8.56 3.04 17.58
C PHE A 246 -9.81 3.18 18.48
N ALA A 247 -11.01 2.97 17.92
CA ALA A 247 -12.25 2.96 18.69
C ALA A 247 -12.25 1.87 19.77
N GLY A 248 -11.70 0.69 19.46
CA GLY A 248 -11.49 -0.39 20.43
C GLY A 248 -10.62 0.04 21.61
N VAL A 249 -9.45 0.63 21.33
CA VAL A 249 -8.53 1.14 22.37
C VAL A 249 -9.18 2.24 23.21
N CYS A 250 -9.94 3.14 22.58
CA CYS A 250 -10.67 4.20 23.28
C CYS A 250 -11.71 3.66 24.27
N ALA A 251 -12.39 2.57 23.91
CA ALA A 251 -13.35 1.91 24.80
C ALA A 251 -12.64 1.22 25.98
N GLU A 252 -11.47 0.63 25.75
CA GLU A 252 -10.64 0.06 26.82
C GLU A 252 -10.16 1.13 27.81
N TRP A 253 -9.71 2.29 27.31
CA TRP A 253 -9.30 3.41 28.15
C TRP A 253 -10.43 3.93 29.04
N ASP A 254 -11.66 4.05 28.54
CA ASP A 254 -12.80 4.43 29.37
C ASP A 254 -13.02 3.43 30.52
N ARG A 255 -12.89 2.15 30.22
CA ARG A 255 -13.03 1.09 31.22
C ARG A 255 -11.91 1.17 32.27
N TRP A 256 -10.67 1.40 31.86
CA TRP A 256 -9.55 1.54 32.78
C TRP A 256 -9.67 2.82 33.62
N ASP A 257 -10.15 3.91 33.04
CA ASP A 257 -10.36 5.18 33.74
C ASP A 257 -11.41 5.03 34.85
N LEU A 258 -12.52 4.34 34.56
CA LEU A 258 -13.54 4.04 35.56
C LEU A 258 -12.97 3.25 36.75
N ILE A 259 -12.18 2.20 36.47
CA ILE A 259 -11.52 1.39 37.51
C ILE A 259 -10.55 2.25 38.34
N ALA A 260 -9.78 3.13 37.68
CA ALA A 260 -8.84 4.02 38.36
C ALA A 260 -9.56 5.03 39.27
N VAL A 261 -10.64 5.64 38.79
CA VAL A 261 -11.47 6.58 39.57
C VAL A 261 -12.07 5.90 40.79
N ASP A 262 -12.62 4.68 40.63
CA ASP A 262 -13.21 3.94 41.74
C ASP A 262 -12.16 3.53 42.79
N ALA A 263 -10.97 3.13 42.35
CA ALA A 263 -9.86 2.82 43.25
C ALA A 263 -9.34 4.05 44.00
N GLU A 264 -9.26 5.21 43.34
CA GLU A 264 -8.84 6.47 43.99
C GLU A 264 -9.90 6.97 44.99
N LYS A 265 -11.20 6.83 44.68
CA LYS A 265 -12.29 7.09 45.64
C LYS A 265 -12.22 6.20 46.88
N GLN A 266 -11.72 4.97 46.73
CA GLN A 266 -11.47 4.05 47.83
C GLN A 266 -10.17 4.35 48.61
N GLY A 267 -9.37 5.34 48.17
CA GLY A 267 -8.10 5.69 48.80
C GLY A 267 -6.97 4.68 48.56
N LYS A 268 -7.10 3.81 47.56
CA LYS A 268 -6.07 2.81 47.24
C LYS A 268 -4.80 3.46 46.70
N SER A 269 -3.65 2.91 47.07
CA SER A 269 -2.36 3.38 46.59
C SER A 269 -2.08 2.91 45.14
N LEU A 270 -1.17 3.58 44.43
CA LEU A 270 -0.78 3.18 43.06
C LEU A 270 -0.19 1.76 43.02
N GLU A 271 0.57 1.39 44.07
CA GLU A 271 1.14 0.04 44.21
C GLU A 271 0.04 -1.01 44.35
N GLU A 272 -0.99 -0.72 45.16
CA GLU A 272 -2.15 -1.58 45.31
C GLU A 272 -2.88 -1.75 43.98
N LEU A 273 -3.13 -0.66 43.23
CA LEU A 273 -3.74 -0.68 41.89
C LEU A 273 -2.95 -1.56 40.90
N CYS A 274 -1.63 -1.42 40.86
CA CYS A 274 -0.75 -2.21 39.98
C CYS A 274 -0.64 -3.68 40.40
N SER A 275 -0.95 -3.99 41.66
CA SER A 275 -0.95 -5.35 42.22
C SER A 275 -2.27 -6.10 42.07
N ILE A 276 -3.35 -5.41 41.65
CA ILE A 276 -4.65 -6.04 41.41
C ILE A 276 -4.47 -7.21 40.42
N GLN A 277 -4.93 -8.38 40.81
CA GLN A 277 -4.95 -9.55 39.93
C GLN A 277 -6.29 -9.61 39.21
N TYR A 278 -6.26 -9.95 37.92
CA TYR A 278 -7.46 -10.05 37.10
C TYR A 278 -7.68 -11.50 36.63
N GLY A 279 -8.96 -11.89 36.55
CA GLY A 279 -9.38 -13.20 36.02
C GLY A 279 -9.19 -14.39 36.97
N PHE A 280 -9.59 -15.57 36.49
CA PHE A 280 -9.36 -16.86 37.13
C PHE A 280 -8.75 -17.80 36.06
N PRO A 281 -7.49 -18.26 36.21
CA PRO A 281 -6.57 -18.02 37.31
C PRO A 281 -6.08 -16.57 37.38
N ALA A 282 -5.66 -16.17 38.56
CA ALA A 282 -5.24 -14.80 38.84
C ALA A 282 -3.98 -14.45 38.02
N THR A 283 -4.16 -13.56 37.05
CA THR A 283 -3.06 -13.07 36.20
C THR A 283 -2.70 -11.65 36.60
N THR A 284 -1.40 -11.35 36.57
CA THR A 284 -0.90 -10.00 36.79
C THR A 284 -1.41 -9.06 35.72
N LEU A 285 -1.75 -7.83 36.10
CA LEU A 285 -2.23 -6.83 35.14
C LEU A 285 -1.26 -6.67 33.95
N PRO A 286 -1.77 -6.64 32.70
CA PRO A 286 -1.01 -6.28 31.50
C PRO A 286 -0.21 -4.99 31.69
N ALA A 287 0.95 -4.90 31.04
CA ALA A 287 1.88 -3.78 31.18
C ALA A 287 1.25 -2.45 30.72
N GLU A 288 0.33 -2.52 29.75
CA GLU A 288 -0.40 -1.41 29.16
C GLU A 288 -1.32 -0.74 30.19
N ILE A 289 -2.03 -1.55 30.97
CA ILE A 289 -2.95 -1.05 32.02
C ILE A 289 -2.15 -0.41 33.15
N LYS A 290 -1.03 -1.02 33.54
CA LYS A 290 -0.12 -0.42 34.53
C LYS A 290 0.42 0.92 34.06
N ALA A 291 0.86 1.01 32.81
CA ALA A 291 1.33 2.26 32.22
C ALA A 291 0.21 3.32 32.20
N PHE A 292 -1.02 2.94 31.88
CA PHE A 292 -2.18 3.84 31.95
C PHE A 292 -2.38 4.41 33.36
N PHE A 293 -2.37 3.56 34.40
CA PHE A 293 -2.52 4.02 35.78
C PHE A 293 -1.38 4.93 36.24
N VAL A 294 -0.14 4.61 35.88
CA VAL A 294 1.02 5.45 36.20
C VAL A 294 0.91 6.82 35.52
N MET A 295 0.53 6.85 34.23
CA MET A 295 0.33 8.11 33.50
C MET A 295 -0.81 8.94 34.10
N ARG A 296 -1.95 8.33 34.40
CA ARG A 296 -3.07 9.03 35.05
C ARG A 296 -2.63 9.59 36.40
N HIS A 297 -1.95 8.80 37.23
CA HIS A 297 -1.49 9.25 38.55
C HIS A 297 -0.51 10.43 38.44
N ALA A 298 0.45 10.36 37.52
CA ALA A 298 1.40 11.44 37.25
C ALA A 298 0.69 12.72 36.73
N PHE A 299 -0.34 12.56 35.91
CA PHE A 299 -1.16 13.67 35.40
C PHE A 299 -1.97 14.35 36.50
N MET A 300 -2.60 13.56 37.38
CA MET A 300 -3.43 14.07 38.48
C MET A 300 -2.59 14.68 39.62
N ARG A 301 -1.34 14.22 39.79
CA ARG A 301 -0.42 14.66 40.84
C ARG A 301 0.89 15.16 40.23
N PRO A 302 0.88 16.29 39.52
CA PRO A 302 2.10 16.85 38.96
C PRO A 302 3.13 17.10 40.06
N ALA A 303 4.39 16.73 39.82
CA ALA A 303 5.49 16.90 40.79
C ALA A 303 5.78 18.39 41.12
N LEU A 304 5.29 19.31 40.29
CA LEU A 304 5.43 20.75 40.49
C LEU A 304 4.47 21.24 41.57
N ARG A 305 5.05 21.68 42.70
CA ARG A 305 4.36 22.13 43.94
C ARG A 305 3.30 23.24 43.77
N SER A 306 3.23 23.91 42.62
CA SER A 306 2.34 25.06 42.40
C SER A 306 1.06 24.74 41.63
N ALA A 307 0.92 23.54 41.05
CA ALA A 307 -0.29 23.18 40.33
C ALA A 307 -1.36 22.71 41.32
N ALA A 308 -2.53 23.35 41.28
CA ALA A 308 -3.70 22.89 42.02
C ALA A 308 -3.99 21.44 41.65
N ARG A 309 -4.29 20.60 42.65
CA ARG A 309 -4.71 19.21 42.40
C ARG A 309 -5.98 19.24 41.56
N LEU A 310 -5.95 18.54 40.42
CA LEU A 310 -7.13 18.36 39.60
C LEU A 310 -8.17 17.52 40.36
N ASP A 311 -9.44 17.78 40.12
CA ASP A 311 -10.55 17.03 40.73
C ASP A 311 -10.50 15.56 40.27
N VAL A 312 -10.75 14.63 41.19
CA VAL A 312 -10.75 13.18 40.93
C VAL A 312 -11.78 12.82 39.85
N GLY A 313 -12.82 13.64 39.68
CA GLY A 313 -13.83 13.51 38.64
C GLY A 313 -13.34 13.76 37.21
N VAL A 314 -12.12 14.28 37.00
CA VAL A 314 -11.59 14.50 35.65
C VAL A 314 -11.41 13.16 34.93
N ARG A 315 -12.07 13.03 33.77
CA ARG A 315 -11.98 11.88 32.87
C ARG A 315 -10.69 11.94 32.07
N PHE A 316 -9.69 11.18 32.51
CA PHE A 316 -8.39 11.15 31.84
C PHE A 316 -8.48 10.41 30.50
N SER A 317 -9.42 9.47 30.36
CA SER A 317 -9.66 8.82 29.07
C SER A 317 -10.11 9.79 27.99
N GLU A 318 -10.96 10.77 28.32
CA GLU A 318 -11.46 11.77 27.38
C GLU A 318 -10.32 12.67 26.89
N TYR A 319 -9.45 13.08 27.80
CA TYR A 319 -8.22 13.80 27.46
C TYR A 319 -7.31 13.00 26.53
N LEU A 320 -7.08 11.71 26.81
CA LEU A 320 -6.26 10.86 25.95
C LEU A 320 -6.90 10.66 24.57
N LYS A 321 -8.22 10.48 24.50
CA LYS A 321 -8.95 10.37 23.23
C LYS A 321 -8.75 11.62 22.37
N GLU A 322 -8.88 12.81 22.96
CA GLU A 322 -8.67 14.07 22.25
C GLU A 322 -7.23 14.18 21.73
N CYS A 323 -6.25 13.91 22.59
CA CYS A 323 -4.83 13.94 22.21
C CYS A 323 -4.51 12.92 21.10
N THR A 324 -5.14 11.75 21.13
CA THR A 324 -4.91 10.71 20.13
C THR A 324 -5.65 10.99 18.84
N SER A 325 -6.84 11.59 18.91
CA SER A 325 -7.60 11.99 17.73
C SER A 325 -6.80 13.01 16.92
N HIS A 326 -6.25 14.03 17.57
CA HIS A 326 -5.36 14.99 16.91
C HIS A 326 -4.11 14.33 16.31
N LEU A 327 -3.50 13.38 17.03
CA LEU A 327 -2.35 12.65 16.53
C LEU A 327 -2.69 11.73 15.35
N PHE A 328 -3.88 11.15 15.35
CA PHE A 328 -4.38 10.31 14.27
C PHE A 328 -4.71 11.15 13.05
N GLU A 329 -5.31 12.32 13.23
CA GLU A 329 -5.51 13.33 12.20
C GLU A 329 -4.16 13.74 11.58
N GLU A 330 -3.16 14.09 12.39
CA GLU A 330 -1.80 14.39 11.93
C GLU A 330 -1.10 13.21 11.23
N LEU A 331 -1.44 11.97 11.57
CA LEU A 331 -0.85 10.77 10.97
C LEU A 331 -1.48 10.44 9.61
N VAL A 332 -2.79 10.64 9.49
CA VAL A 332 -3.55 10.38 8.26
C VAL A 332 -3.41 11.54 7.27
N GLU A 333 -3.33 12.77 7.78
CA GLU A 333 -3.08 13.95 6.96
C GLU A 333 -1.61 14.00 6.55
N VAL A 334 -1.35 13.75 5.27
CA VAL A 334 -0.02 13.85 4.69
C VAL A 334 0.37 15.32 4.67
N GLN A 335 1.20 15.72 5.64
CA GLN A 335 1.70 17.09 5.75
C GLN A 335 2.36 17.54 4.43
N PRO A 336 2.10 18.77 3.94
CA PRO A 336 2.69 19.30 2.70
C PRO A 336 4.22 19.17 2.61
N GLU A 337 4.89 19.19 3.74
CA GLU A 337 6.33 19.03 3.88
C GLU A 337 6.80 17.62 3.49
N THR A 338 5.97 16.61 3.73
CA THR A 338 6.29 15.22 3.35
C THR A 338 6.24 15.02 1.84
N TRP A 339 5.40 15.77 1.12
CA TRP A 339 5.37 15.73 -0.35
C TRP A 339 6.70 16.15 -0.96
N TRP A 340 7.40 17.13 -0.39
CA TRP A 340 8.75 17.46 -0.85
C TRP A 340 9.73 16.31 -0.66
N THR A 341 9.61 15.57 0.44
CA THR A 341 10.42 14.37 0.68
C THR A 341 10.13 13.30 -0.37
N VAL A 342 8.85 13.07 -0.68
CA VAL A 342 8.41 12.14 -1.72
C VAL A 342 8.91 12.56 -3.10
N LEU A 343 8.80 13.85 -3.46
CA LEU A 343 9.31 14.39 -4.73
C LEU A 343 10.82 14.25 -4.85
N VAL A 344 11.56 14.52 -3.77
CA VAL A 344 13.01 14.32 -3.70
C VAL A 344 13.35 12.84 -3.88
N LEU A 345 12.62 11.94 -3.20
CA LEU A 345 12.80 10.49 -3.33
C LEU A 345 12.52 10.01 -4.76
N LEU A 346 11.45 10.51 -5.39
CA LEU A 346 11.12 10.27 -6.80
C LEU A 346 12.20 10.80 -7.73
N GLY A 347 12.78 11.96 -7.42
CA GLY A 347 13.93 12.51 -8.13
C GLY A 347 15.15 11.58 -8.06
N PHE A 348 15.45 11.05 -6.87
CA PHE A 348 16.52 10.05 -6.70
C PHE A 348 16.20 8.73 -7.40
N ALA A 349 14.96 8.26 -7.35
CA ALA A 349 14.51 7.08 -8.08
C ALA A 349 14.64 7.27 -9.60
N ARG A 350 14.36 8.49 -10.10
CA ARG A 350 14.62 8.82 -11.51
C ARG A 350 16.11 8.81 -11.83
N LEU A 351 16.93 9.40 -10.95
CA LEU A 351 18.38 9.40 -11.11
C LEU A 351 18.94 7.98 -11.13
N TYR A 352 18.33 7.06 -10.34
CA TYR A 352 18.60 5.62 -10.37
C TYR A 352 18.31 5.00 -11.72
N MET A 353 17.13 5.24 -12.30
CA MET A 353 16.76 4.69 -13.60
C MET A 353 17.62 5.21 -14.75
N VAL A 354 18.20 6.41 -14.63
CA VAL A 354 19.09 6.99 -15.64
C VAL A 354 20.47 6.31 -15.65
N VAL A 355 20.89 5.71 -14.54
CA VAL A 355 22.18 5.03 -14.45
C VAL A 355 22.07 3.66 -15.13
N THR A 356 22.71 3.51 -16.28
CA THR A 356 22.69 2.27 -17.08
C THR A 356 23.63 1.17 -16.55
N HIS A 357 24.59 1.52 -15.70
CA HIS A 357 25.55 0.56 -15.18
C HIS A 357 25.00 -0.21 -13.96
N PRO A 358 24.94 -1.55 -14.01
CA PRO A 358 24.34 -2.38 -12.94
C PRO A 358 25.09 -2.28 -11.62
N ASP A 359 26.42 -2.11 -11.66
CA ASP A 359 27.24 -1.98 -10.45
C ASP A 359 26.94 -0.66 -9.71
N MET A 360 26.72 0.42 -10.45
CA MET A 360 26.34 1.71 -9.86
C MET A 360 24.92 1.69 -9.33
N GLN A 361 23.99 0.99 -9.99
CA GLN A 361 22.64 0.76 -9.48
C GLN A 361 22.68 0.02 -8.13
N LEU A 362 23.39 -1.11 -8.06
CA LEU A 362 23.52 -1.87 -6.81
C LEU A 362 24.16 -1.05 -5.69
N ALA A 363 25.24 -0.31 -6.00
CA ALA A 363 25.91 0.56 -5.04
C ALA A 363 24.97 1.65 -4.50
N MET A 364 24.16 2.26 -5.37
CA MET A 364 23.21 3.29 -4.97
C MET A 364 22.05 2.74 -4.15
N PHE A 365 21.51 1.58 -4.54
CA PHE A 365 20.48 0.89 -3.76
C PHE A 365 20.97 0.55 -2.35
N LEU A 366 22.20 0.04 -2.24
CA LEU A 366 22.83 -0.26 -0.96
C LEU A 366 23.09 1.01 -0.14
N ALA A 367 23.54 2.10 -0.77
CA ALA A 367 23.74 3.39 -0.11
C ALA A 367 22.42 3.97 0.44
N ILE A 368 21.34 3.93 -0.35
CA ILE A 368 20.00 4.36 0.08
C ILE A 368 19.51 3.47 1.23
N GLY A 369 19.67 2.15 1.13
CA GLY A 369 19.29 1.20 2.18
C GLY A 369 20.03 1.47 3.50
N VAL A 370 21.35 1.70 3.45
CA VAL A 370 22.17 2.05 4.62
C VAL A 370 21.74 3.41 5.20
N CYS A 371 21.45 4.39 4.36
CA CYS A 371 20.96 5.70 4.79
C CYS A 371 19.61 5.58 5.52
N LEU A 372 18.64 4.87 4.92
CA LEU A 372 17.32 4.62 5.52
C LEU A 372 17.42 3.84 6.83
N LEU A 373 18.30 2.84 6.90
CA LEU A 373 18.60 2.11 8.13
C LEU A 373 19.15 3.05 9.21
N GLY A 374 20.10 3.93 8.85
CA GLY A 374 20.66 4.94 9.74
C GLY A 374 19.59 5.87 10.30
N VAL A 375 18.71 6.40 9.45
CA VAL A 375 17.57 7.22 9.85
C VAL A 375 16.64 6.44 10.79
N GLY A 376 16.34 5.18 10.46
CA GLY A 376 15.52 4.29 11.30
C GLY A 376 16.12 4.08 12.69
N ILE A 377 17.43 3.87 12.80
CA ILE A 377 18.14 3.72 14.08
C ILE A 377 18.08 5.02 14.88
N VAL A 378 18.31 6.18 14.25
CA VAL A 378 18.22 7.49 14.92
C VAL A 378 16.81 7.76 15.44
N CYS A 379 15.79 7.54 14.62
CA CYS A 379 14.39 7.68 15.00
C CYS A 379 14.04 6.75 16.16
N ARG A 380 14.42 5.46 16.07
CA ARG A 380 14.22 4.49 17.16
C ARG A 380 14.88 4.95 18.46
N ASN A 381 16.13 5.39 18.42
CA ASN A 381 16.86 5.85 19.61
C ASN A 381 16.23 7.11 20.21
N LYS A 382 15.75 8.04 19.37
CA LYS A 382 15.02 9.22 19.83
C LYS A 382 13.70 8.86 20.48
N MET A 383 12.92 7.96 19.87
CA MET A 383 11.66 7.49 20.45
C MET A 383 11.88 6.75 21.77
N LEU A 384 12.92 5.93 21.86
CA LEU A 384 13.26 5.23 23.10
C LEU A 384 13.70 6.21 24.20
N GLY A 385 14.41 7.28 23.85
CA GLY A 385 14.73 8.37 24.76
C GLY A 385 13.48 9.06 25.30
N VAL A 386 12.51 9.36 24.42
CA VAL A 386 11.22 9.95 24.81
C VAL A 386 10.43 8.97 25.68
N TYR A 387 10.34 7.69 25.30
CA TYR A 387 9.67 6.66 26.08
C TYR A 387 10.24 6.54 27.51
N MET A 388 11.58 6.51 27.64
CA MET A 388 12.24 6.42 28.95
C MET A 388 11.96 7.66 29.82
N GLN A 389 11.92 8.85 29.21
CA GLN A 389 11.55 10.09 29.93
C GLN A 389 10.09 10.07 30.42
N LEU A 390 9.20 9.42 29.66
CA LEU A 390 7.77 9.39 29.95
C LEU A 390 7.37 8.30 30.95
N VAL A 391 7.98 7.11 30.88
CA VAL A 391 7.60 5.95 31.70
C VAL A 391 8.24 5.96 33.08
N ARG A 392 9.31 6.75 33.30
CA ARG A 392 9.99 6.84 34.61
C ARG A 392 10.05 8.26 35.18
N PRO A 393 8.92 8.92 35.48
CA PRO A 393 8.92 10.17 36.23
C PRO A 393 9.12 9.86 37.72
N GLY A 394 10.31 9.39 38.13
CA GLY A 394 10.57 9.17 39.56
C GLY A 394 11.64 8.16 39.96
N TYR A 395 12.36 7.53 39.03
CA TYR A 395 13.53 6.76 39.44
C TYR A 395 14.62 7.71 39.94
N ARG A 396 15.01 7.52 41.20
CA ARG A 396 16.19 8.10 41.85
C ARG A 396 17.40 7.92 40.91
N ASN A 397 18.29 8.91 40.84
CA ASN A 397 19.44 8.99 39.91
C ASN A 397 20.36 7.75 39.86
N ASP A 398 20.19 6.78 40.74
CA ASP A 398 21.07 5.63 40.92
C ASP A 398 20.85 4.50 39.89
N ASP A 399 19.71 4.48 39.17
CA ASP A 399 19.35 3.42 38.20
C ASP A 399 19.21 3.89 36.73
N LEU A 400 19.98 4.91 36.33
CA LEU A 400 20.06 5.33 34.92
C LEU A 400 20.82 4.27 34.08
N PRO A 401 20.38 3.97 32.84
CA PRO A 401 21.19 3.21 31.89
C PRO A 401 22.59 3.85 31.77
N TYR A 402 23.64 3.03 31.73
CA TYR A 402 25.04 3.46 31.81
C TYR A 402 25.40 4.67 30.92
N TYR A 403 24.83 4.75 29.71
CA TYR A 403 25.09 5.85 28.77
C TYR A 403 24.50 7.20 29.22
N GLN A 404 23.34 7.21 29.87
CA GLN A 404 22.74 8.43 30.42
C GLN A 404 23.45 8.87 31.69
N TRP A 405 23.85 7.92 32.55
CA TRP A 405 24.67 8.22 33.71
C TRP A 405 26.00 8.87 33.30
N LYS A 406 26.66 8.31 32.27
CA LYS A 406 27.89 8.87 31.73
C LYS A 406 27.70 10.30 31.21
N HIS A 407 26.65 10.53 30.41
CA HIS A 407 26.38 11.86 29.88
C HIS A 407 26.08 12.89 30.97
N LEU A 408 25.33 12.50 32.01
CA LEU A 408 25.06 13.36 33.17
C LEU A 408 26.37 13.73 33.88
N ARG A 409 27.22 12.73 34.13
CA ARG A 409 28.52 12.90 34.80
C ARG A 409 29.46 13.79 34.00
N ASP A 410 29.49 13.64 32.68
CA ASP A 410 30.31 14.46 31.78
C ASP A 410 29.80 15.92 31.80
N THR A 411 28.47 16.13 31.83
CA THR A 411 27.88 17.47 31.91
C THR A 411 28.08 18.13 33.28
N GLU A 412 28.10 17.34 34.36
CA GLU A 412 28.40 17.81 35.72
C GLU A 412 29.89 18.13 35.89
N ALA A 413 30.78 17.33 35.28
CA ALA A 413 32.22 17.59 35.25
C ALA A 413 32.56 18.89 34.51
N GLU A 414 31.83 19.22 33.44
CA GLU A 414 31.99 20.51 32.73
C GLU A 414 31.46 21.72 33.53
N ARG A 415 30.56 21.50 34.49
CA ARG A 415 29.97 22.56 35.33
C ARG A 415 30.64 22.73 36.68
N ALA A 416 31.50 21.80 37.09
CA ALA A 416 32.26 21.92 38.33
C ALA A 416 33.34 23.01 38.16
N PRO A 417 33.33 24.08 38.99
CA PRO A 417 34.27 25.19 38.88
C PRO A 417 35.72 24.83 39.23
#